data_AF-A0A954RFL4-F1
#
_entry.id   AF-A0A954RFL4-F1
#
_cell.length_a   1.000
_cell.length_b   1.000
_cell.length_c   1.000
_cell.angle_alpha   90.00
_cell.angle_beta   90.00
_cell.angle_gamma   90.00
#
_symmetry.space_group_name_H-M   'P 1'
#
loop_
_entity.id
_entity.type
_entity.pdbx_description
1 polymer ?
#
loop_
_entity_poly.entity_id
_entity_poly.type
_entity_poly.pdbx_seq_one_letter_code
_entity_poly.pdbx_strand_id
1 'polypeptide(L)'
;MGIVNVTPDSFSDGGTLGGVPEAVARAQAMVAAGADILDIGGESTRPGAAEVPSDAEIVRTAPVIAAIRAAGIATPISIDTRKAGVAQAALTAGANIVNDVS
;
A
#
# COMPACT_ATOMS: atom_id res chain seq x y z
N MET A 1 12.93 -2.92 4.66
CA MET A 1 11.58 -2.88 4.07
C MET A 1 10.60 -2.31 5.09
N GLY A 2 9.99 -1.17 4.83
CA GLY A 2 8.99 -0.53 5.69
C GLY A 2 7.57 -0.87 5.22
N ILE A 3 6.68 -1.24 6.14
CA ILE A 3 5.33 -1.74 5.81
C ILE A 3 4.29 -0.62 5.96
N VAL A 4 3.53 -0.36 4.89
CA VAL A 4 2.43 0.61 4.87
C VAL A 4 1.12 -0.13 4.59
N ASN A 5 0.46 -0.55 5.67
CA ASN A 5 -0.87 -1.14 5.59
C ASN A 5 -1.92 -0.07 5.35
N VAL A 6 -2.77 -0.29 4.34
CA VAL A 6 -3.83 0.63 3.90
C VAL A 6 -5.22 0.02 4.09
N THR A 7 -5.40 -0.70 5.19
CA THR A 7 -6.68 -1.31 5.57
C THR A 7 -7.57 -0.31 6.32
N PRO A 8 -8.91 -0.42 6.27
CA PRO A 8 -9.82 0.52 6.94
C PRO A 8 -9.60 0.63 8.45
N ASP A 9 -9.23 -0.48 9.09
CA ASP A 9 -8.88 -0.58 10.51
C ASP A 9 -7.51 0.03 10.85
N SER A 10 -6.66 0.30 9.84
CA SER A 10 -5.40 1.04 10.04
C SER A 10 -5.62 2.54 10.24
N PHE A 11 -6.82 3.05 9.96
CA PHE A 11 -7.17 4.48 10.01
C PHE A 11 -8.40 4.69 10.91
N SER A 12 -8.25 4.40 12.20
CA SER A 12 -9.33 4.33 13.19
C SER A 12 -9.99 5.67 13.57
N ASP A 13 -9.90 6.73 12.75
CA ASP A 13 -10.50 8.05 13.02
C ASP A 13 -11.51 8.50 11.94
N GLY A 14 -12.19 7.56 11.27
CA GLY A 14 -13.41 7.85 10.52
C GLY A 14 -13.24 8.82 9.35
N GLY A 15 -12.71 8.35 8.23
CA GLY A 15 -12.69 9.15 7.01
C GLY A 15 -12.30 8.35 5.79
N THR A 16 -13.29 7.95 5.00
CA THR A 16 -13.14 7.70 3.57
C THR A 16 -12.33 8.87 2.98
N LEU A 17 -11.15 8.60 2.42
CA LEU A 17 -10.14 9.57 1.91
C LEU A 17 -9.09 10.11 2.91
N GLY A 18 -9.21 9.86 4.22
CA GLY A 18 -8.21 10.27 5.22
C GLY A 18 -6.90 9.47 5.18
N GLY A 19 -6.91 8.25 4.61
CA GLY A 19 -5.76 7.35 4.67
C GLY A 19 -4.62 7.64 3.68
N VAL A 20 -4.87 8.34 2.57
CA VAL A 20 -3.81 8.57 1.56
C VAL A 20 -2.74 9.54 2.06
N PRO A 21 -3.09 10.75 2.57
CA PRO A 21 -2.08 11.67 3.11
C PRO A 21 -1.30 11.05 4.28
N GLU A 22 -1.97 10.29 5.15
CA GLU A 22 -1.33 9.60 6.26
C GLU A 22 -0.37 8.49 5.78
N ALA A 23 -0.77 7.69 4.80
CA ALA A 23 0.09 6.68 4.20
C ALA A 23 1.34 7.30 3.56
N VAL A 24 1.19 8.46 2.89
CA VAL A 24 2.33 9.22 2.35
C VAL A 24 3.23 9.71 3.49
N ALA A 25 2.68 10.29 4.56
CA ALA A 25 3.45 10.75 5.71
C ALA A 25 4.22 9.59 6.39
N ARG A 26 3.58 8.42 6.54
CA ARG A 26 4.22 7.20 7.05
C ARG A 26 5.35 6.73 6.12
N ALA A 27 5.13 6.74 4.81
CA ALA A 27 6.15 6.40 3.82
C ALA A 27 7.35 7.35 3.92
N GLN A 28 7.13 8.67 4.02
CA GLN A 28 8.19 9.66 4.21
C GLN A 28 8.98 9.39 5.50
N ALA A 29 8.29 9.13 6.61
CA ALA A 29 8.94 8.82 7.89
C ALA A 29 9.79 7.53 7.81
N MET A 30 9.29 6.49 7.14
CA MET A 30 10.03 5.24 6.94
C MET A 30 11.27 5.44 6.07
N VAL A 31 11.16 6.21 4.99
CA VAL A 31 12.31 6.54 4.13
C VAL A 31 13.34 7.37 4.91
N ALA A 32 12.89 8.37 5.69
CA ALA A 32 13.78 9.15 6.54
C ALA A 32 14.48 8.29 7.62
N ALA A 33 13.83 7.22 8.07
CA ALA A 33 14.40 6.23 8.98
C ALA A 33 15.30 5.19 8.28
N GLY A 34 15.52 5.29 6.97
CA GLY A 34 16.43 4.43 6.21
C GLY A 34 15.78 3.18 5.59
N ALA A 35 14.45 3.18 5.34
CA ALA A 35 13.81 2.08 4.63
C ALA A 35 14.25 2.03 3.15
N ASP A 36 14.89 0.92 2.74
CA ASP A 36 15.32 0.71 1.35
C ASP A 36 14.18 0.33 0.39
N ILE A 37 13.07 -0.18 0.93
CA ILE A 37 11.89 -0.62 0.18
C ILE A 37 10.66 -0.25 1.03
N LEU A 38 9.59 0.20 0.38
CA LEU A 38 8.26 0.33 0.99
C LEU A 38 7.36 -0.80 0.50
N ASP A 39 6.67 -1.49 1.39
CA ASP A 39 5.76 -2.58 1.06
C ASP A 39 4.33 -2.18 1.41
N ILE A 40 3.46 -2.13 0.40
CA ILE A 40 2.08 -1.60 0.51
C ILE A 40 1.10 -2.78 0.48
N GLY A 41 0.26 -2.89 1.51
CA GLY A 41 -0.74 -3.97 1.61
C GLY A 41 -2.14 -3.43 1.84
N GLY A 42 -3.10 -3.81 0.99
CA GLY A 42 -4.52 -3.40 1.09
C GLY A 42 -5.45 -4.43 1.74
N GLU A 43 -4.94 -5.63 1.96
CA GLU A 43 -5.60 -6.75 2.62
C GLU A 43 -4.80 -7.15 3.88
N SER A 44 -5.51 -7.49 4.95
CA SER A 44 -4.87 -8.04 6.15
C SER A 44 -4.61 -9.52 5.94
N THR A 45 -3.36 -9.95 6.13
CA THR A 45 -2.96 -11.37 6.11
C THR A 45 -3.05 -12.03 7.50
N ARG A 46 -3.65 -11.36 8.49
CA ARG A 46 -3.80 -11.90 9.85
C ARG A 46 -4.75 -13.12 9.85
N PRO A 47 -4.52 -14.12 10.72
CA PRO A 47 -5.42 -15.27 10.85
C PRO A 47 -6.87 -14.84 11.10
N GLY A 48 -7.81 -15.34 10.28
CA GLY A 48 -9.24 -15.04 10.39
C GLY A 48 -9.68 -13.72 9.73
N ALA A 49 -8.79 -12.98 9.08
CA ALA A 49 -9.18 -11.84 8.27
C ALA A 49 -10.02 -12.30 7.05
N ALA A 50 -11.08 -11.56 6.75
CA ALA A 50 -11.86 -11.81 5.55
C ALA A 50 -11.08 -11.36 4.30
N GLU A 51 -11.12 -12.19 3.26
CA GLU A 51 -10.58 -11.82 1.95
C GLU A 51 -11.31 -10.59 1.40
N VAL A 52 -10.54 -9.68 0.83
CA VAL A 52 -11.03 -8.44 0.24
C VAL A 52 -11.15 -8.64 -1.28
N PRO A 53 -12.28 -8.28 -1.90
CA PRO A 53 -12.39 -8.31 -3.36
C PRO A 53 -11.30 -7.47 -4.03
N SER A 54 -10.77 -7.93 -5.18
CA SER A 54 -9.68 -7.26 -5.91
C SER A 54 -9.93 -5.76 -6.13
N ASP A 55 -11.14 -5.38 -6.55
CA ASP A 55 -11.48 -3.97 -6.82
C ASP A 55 -11.40 -3.11 -5.57
N ALA A 56 -11.82 -3.65 -4.42
CA ALA A 56 -11.75 -2.95 -3.15
C ALA A 56 -10.30 -2.79 -2.67
N GLU A 57 -9.45 -3.79 -2.91
CA GLU A 57 -8.01 -3.71 -2.62
C GLU A 57 -7.31 -2.71 -3.54
N ILE A 58 -7.62 -2.70 -4.84
CA ILE A 58 -7.11 -1.71 -5.82
C ILE A 58 -7.44 -0.29 -5.38
N VAL A 59 -8.70 -0.02 -4.99
CA VAL A 59 -9.14 1.31 -4.53
C VAL A 59 -8.38 1.75 -3.28
N ARG A 60 -7.88 0.82 -2.45
CA ARG A 60 -7.07 1.12 -1.27
C ARG A 60 -5.61 1.41 -1.63
N THR A 61 -5.01 0.59 -2.50
CA THR A 61 -3.55 0.59 -2.70
C THR A 61 -3.09 1.50 -3.83
N ALA A 62 -3.78 1.51 -4.97
CA ALA A 62 -3.32 2.24 -6.15
C ALA A 62 -3.24 3.77 -5.92
N PRO A 63 -4.22 4.44 -5.27
CA PRO A 63 -4.11 5.86 -4.98
C PRO A 63 -2.96 6.21 -4.03
N VAL A 64 -2.66 5.32 -3.06
CA VAL A 64 -1.55 5.50 -2.13
C VAL A 64 -0.21 5.41 -2.85
N ILE A 65 -0.03 4.40 -3.70
CA ILE A 65 1.19 4.24 -4.51
C ILE A 65 1.41 5.46 -5.40
N ALA A 66 0.36 5.90 -6.11
CA ALA A 66 0.42 7.07 -6.97
C ALA A 66 0.76 8.35 -6.18
N ALA A 67 0.19 8.54 -4.99
CA ALA A 67 0.46 9.70 -4.14
C ALA A 67 1.89 9.69 -3.57
N ILE A 68 2.41 8.52 -3.17
CA ILE A 68 3.82 8.37 -2.74
C ILE A 68 4.76 8.79 -3.87
N ARG A 69 4.48 8.38 -5.11
CA ARG A 69 5.25 8.81 -6.28
C ARG A 69 5.12 10.30 -6.57
N ALA A 70 3.91 10.85 -6.50
CA ALA A 70 3.67 12.28 -6.68
C ALA A 70 4.40 13.13 -5.61
N ALA A 71 4.63 12.58 -4.41
CA ALA A 71 5.40 13.20 -3.34
C ALA A 71 6.93 13.14 -3.55
N GLY A 72 7.40 12.58 -4.68
CA GLY A 72 8.83 12.51 -5.04
C GLY A 72 9.60 11.38 -4.35
N ILE A 73 8.93 10.42 -3.72
CA ILE A 73 9.59 9.29 -3.09
C ILE A 73 10.07 8.31 -4.17
N ALA A 74 11.39 8.23 -4.35
CA ALA A 74 12.05 7.36 -5.32
C ALA A 74 12.34 5.94 -4.80
N THR A 75 12.25 5.72 -3.49
CA THR A 75 12.43 4.40 -2.86
C THR A 75 11.58 3.34 -3.58
N PRO A 76 12.12 2.14 -3.86
CA PRO A 76 11.36 1.06 -4.47
C PRO A 76 10.08 0.74 -3.68
N ILE A 77 8.99 0.54 -4.40
CA ILE A 77 7.68 0.19 -3.84
C ILE A 77 7.35 -1.24 -4.23
N SER A 78 7.06 -2.06 -3.24
CA SER A 78 6.49 -3.40 -3.34
C SER A 78 4.99 -3.34 -3.08
N ILE A 79 4.21 -4.13 -3.83
CA ILE A 79 2.81 -4.41 -3.53
C ILE A 79 2.70 -5.80 -2.92
N ASP A 80 2.20 -5.90 -1.69
CA ASP A 80 1.89 -7.15 -1.00
C ASP A 80 0.49 -7.61 -1.42
N THR A 81 0.45 -8.52 -2.41
CA THR A 81 -0.80 -9.08 -2.92
C THR A 81 -0.58 -10.39 -3.66
N ARG A 82 -1.54 -11.30 -3.52
CA ARG A 82 -1.67 -12.55 -4.30
C ARG A 82 -2.56 -12.40 -5.54
N LYS A 83 -3.14 -11.22 -5.76
CA LYS A 83 -4.17 -11.00 -6.78
C LYS A 83 -3.58 -10.31 -8.00
N ALA A 84 -3.52 -11.00 -9.13
CA ALA A 84 -2.92 -10.48 -10.37
C ALA A 84 -3.49 -9.11 -10.81
N GLY A 85 -4.81 -8.89 -10.64
CA GLY A 85 -5.43 -7.60 -10.95
C GLY A 85 -4.95 -6.46 -10.05
N VAL A 86 -4.72 -6.73 -8.76
CA VAL A 86 -4.18 -5.76 -7.80
C VAL A 86 -2.72 -5.46 -8.13
N ALA A 87 -1.92 -6.50 -8.39
CA ALA A 87 -0.54 -6.37 -8.80
C ALA A 87 -0.40 -5.49 -10.05
N GLN A 88 -1.21 -5.76 -11.09
CA GLN A 88 -1.21 -4.98 -12.32
C GLN A 88 -1.57 -3.51 -12.09
N ALA A 89 -2.60 -3.22 -11.28
CA ALA A 89 -3.00 -1.86 -10.97
C ALA A 89 -1.92 -1.12 -10.16
N ALA A 90 -1.27 -1.79 -9.21
CA ALA A 90 -0.18 -1.23 -8.41
C ALA A 90 1.05 -0.89 -9.26
N LEU A 91 1.45 -1.79 -10.17
CA LEU A 91 2.55 -1.52 -11.12
C LEU A 91 2.24 -0.31 -12.00
N THR A 92 1.01 -0.22 -12.53
CA THR A 92 0.55 0.95 -13.29
C THR A 92 0.59 2.25 -12.46
N ALA A 93 0.27 2.17 -11.16
CA ALA A 93 0.34 3.30 -10.23
C ALA A 93 1.77 3.71 -9.85
N GLY A 94 2.78 2.88 -10.14
CA GLY A 94 4.19 3.17 -9.91
C GLY A 94 4.89 2.27 -8.90
N ALA A 95 4.31 1.11 -8.54
CA ALA A 95 5.04 0.05 -7.84
C ALA A 95 6.13 -0.55 -8.75
N ASN A 96 7.14 -1.17 -8.14
CA ASN A 96 8.27 -1.81 -8.83
C ASN A 96 8.27 -3.33 -8.67
N ILE A 97 7.79 -3.83 -7.54
CA ILE A 97 7.93 -5.22 -7.11
C ILE A 97 6.53 -5.73 -6.75
N VAL A 98 6.25 -6.99 -7.08
CA VAL A 98 5.10 -7.73 -6.58
C VAL A 98 5.61 -8.70 -5.53
N ASN A 99 5.12 -8.58 -4.30
CA ASN A 99 5.38 -9.50 -3.21
C ASN A 99 4.17 -10.43 -3.08
N ASP A 100 4.28 -11.61 -3.69
CA ASP A 100 3.25 -12.65 -3.66
C ASP A 100 3.68 -13.73 -2.67
N VAL A 101 2.90 -13.91 -1.60
CA VAL A 101 3.19 -14.82 -0.48
C VAL A 101 2.47 -16.18 -0.60
N SER A 102 1.89 -16.49 -1.76
CA SER A 102 1.18 -17.75 -2.05
C SER A 102 2.08 -18.98 -2.20
#